data_AF-A0A482D8E0-F1
#
_entry.id   AF-A0A482D8E0-F1
#
_cell.length_a   1.000
_cell.length_b   1.000
_cell.length_c   1.000
_cell.angle_alpha   90.00
_cell.angle_beta   90.00
_cell.angle_gamma   90.00
#
_symmetry.space_group_name_H-M   'P 1'
#
loop_
_entity.id
_entity.type
_entity.pdbx_description
1 polymer ?
#
loop_
_entity_poly.entity_id
_entity_poly.type
_entity_poly.pdbx_seq_one_letter_code
_entity_poly.pdbx_strand_id
1 'polypeptide(L)'
;MALSNSYDFSLTARQVIVYALQKLNVLALTQALDADEAAAALQELNLMLKTWQRRGPFLWKRVEGSVSLVAATASYDLAATLNPLRIMSIRYRDTSSNDLPMRLFTRQEYFDLPSKTSTGTPTQYYFDPQRGAPTLYVWPVKATVTTETFKVTYHKRTDDLDDLANDIDIPQEELETIGYGLAARLLDSYGIEGEVANRILMRAEQLGDEAQDFEREPVTRFVPGRS
;
A
#
# COMPACT_ATOMS: atom_id res chain seq x y z
N MET A 1 -25.77 15.02 -25.48
CA MET A 1 -25.36 13.61 -25.35
C MET A 1 -25.41 13.26 -23.88
N ALA A 2 -26.17 12.24 -23.48
CA ALA A 2 -26.23 11.81 -22.08
C ALA A 2 -25.01 10.90 -21.78
N LEU A 3 -24.35 11.14 -20.65
CA LEU A 3 -23.29 10.29 -20.13
C LEU A 3 -23.86 9.40 -19.01
N SER A 4 -23.21 8.27 -18.74
CA SER A 4 -23.63 7.32 -17.68
C SER A 4 -23.41 7.87 -16.26
N ASN A 5 -22.46 8.80 -16.07
CA ASN A 5 -22.06 9.33 -14.75
C ASN A 5 -21.67 8.26 -13.71
N SER A 6 -21.21 7.07 -14.16
CA SER A 6 -20.70 6.02 -13.28
C SER A 6 -19.19 5.88 -13.42
N TYR A 7 -18.50 5.61 -12.31
CA TYR A 7 -17.04 5.46 -12.20
C TYR A 7 -16.68 4.29 -11.27
N ASP A 8 -17.53 3.27 -11.23
CA ASP A 8 -17.49 2.13 -10.31
C ASP A 8 -16.90 0.85 -10.94
N PHE A 9 -16.15 1.00 -12.03
CA PHE A 9 -15.51 -0.14 -12.68
C PHE A 9 -14.38 -0.69 -11.81
N SER A 10 -14.55 -1.90 -11.29
CA SER A 10 -13.52 -2.68 -10.60
C SER A 10 -13.38 -4.06 -11.25
N LEU A 11 -12.25 -4.72 -10.97
CA LEU A 11 -12.08 -6.14 -11.28
C LEU A 11 -11.79 -6.88 -9.97
N THR A 12 -12.48 -8.01 -9.83
CA THR A 12 -12.16 -9.02 -8.82
C THR A 12 -10.88 -9.77 -9.18
N ALA A 13 -10.24 -10.40 -8.19
CA ALA A 13 -9.07 -11.24 -8.39
C ALA A 13 -9.31 -12.31 -9.48
N ARG A 14 -10.48 -12.95 -9.49
CA ARG A 14 -10.88 -13.91 -10.54
C ARG A 14 -10.84 -13.29 -11.92
N GLN A 15 -11.42 -12.10 -12.09
CA GLN A 15 -11.51 -11.47 -13.40
C GLN A 15 -10.14 -11.07 -13.94
N VAL A 16 -9.23 -10.63 -13.07
CA VAL A 16 -7.84 -10.34 -13.45
C VAL A 16 -7.08 -11.59 -13.84
N ILE A 17 -7.22 -12.69 -13.09
CA ILE A 17 -6.61 -13.97 -13.43
C ILE A 17 -7.12 -14.47 -14.78
N VAL A 18 -8.44 -14.45 -14.99
CA VAL A 18 -9.08 -14.83 -16.26
C VAL A 18 -8.56 -13.96 -17.40
N TYR A 19 -8.47 -12.64 -17.21
CA TYR A 19 -7.92 -11.72 -18.20
C TYR A 19 -6.48 -12.08 -18.56
N ALA A 20 -5.61 -12.32 -17.56
CA ALA A 20 -4.22 -12.68 -17.77
C ALA A 20 -4.07 -14.01 -18.55
N LEU A 21 -4.82 -15.05 -18.15
CA LEU A 21 -4.80 -16.36 -18.82
C LEU A 21 -5.34 -16.30 -20.24
N GLN A 22 -6.32 -15.44 -20.51
CA GLN A 22 -6.81 -15.18 -21.87
C GLN A 22 -5.76 -14.47 -22.74
N LYS A 23 -4.97 -13.54 -22.18
CA LYS A 23 -3.84 -12.92 -22.91
C LYS A 23 -2.76 -13.93 -23.26
N LEU A 24 -2.56 -14.93 -22.40
CA LEU A 24 -1.65 -16.05 -22.63
C LEU A 24 -2.21 -17.12 -23.58
N ASN A 25 -3.49 -17.01 -23.97
CA ASN A 25 -4.21 -18.03 -24.75
C ASN A 25 -4.23 -19.43 -24.08
N VAL A 26 -4.12 -19.46 -22.75
CA VAL A 26 -4.25 -20.69 -21.93
C VAL A 26 -5.72 -20.99 -21.65
N LEU A 27 -6.51 -19.95 -21.41
CA LEU A 27 -7.93 -20.06 -21.11
C LEU A 27 -8.77 -19.49 -22.26
N ALA A 28 -9.72 -20.27 -22.78
CA ALA A 28 -10.65 -19.78 -23.80
C ALA A 28 -11.67 -18.78 -23.20
N LEU A 29 -12.23 -17.90 -24.03
CA LEU A 29 -13.14 -16.81 -23.61
C LEU A 29 -14.34 -17.26 -22.76
N THR A 30 -14.85 -18.48 -22.99
CA THR A 30 -16.03 -19.02 -22.29
C THR A 30 -15.68 -20.17 -21.34
N GLN A 31 -14.39 -20.52 -21.22
CA GLN A 31 -13.95 -21.62 -20.36
C GLN A 31 -13.95 -21.16 -18.90
N ALA A 32 -14.49 -22.00 -18.02
CA ALA A 32 -14.41 -21.75 -16.59
C ALA A 32 -12.97 -21.97 -16.11
N LEU A 33 -12.51 -21.08 -15.23
CA LEU A 33 -11.22 -21.20 -14.58
C LEU A 33 -11.23 -22.40 -13.61
N ASP A 34 -10.24 -23.28 -13.75
CA ASP A 34 -10.04 -24.41 -12.85
C ASP A 34 -9.64 -23.95 -11.43
N ALA A 35 -10.03 -24.71 -10.41
CA ALA A 35 -9.83 -24.32 -9.01
C ALA A 35 -8.35 -24.33 -8.59
N ASP A 36 -7.57 -25.30 -9.05
CA ASP A 36 -6.16 -25.43 -8.68
C ASP A 36 -5.33 -24.37 -9.43
N GLU A 37 -5.64 -24.13 -10.71
CA GLU A 37 -5.04 -23.03 -11.48
C GLU A 37 -5.37 -21.66 -10.87
N ALA A 38 -6.61 -21.47 -10.42
CA ALA A 38 -7.02 -20.23 -9.77
C ALA A 38 -6.23 -19.98 -8.48
N ALA A 39 -6.02 -21.01 -7.65
CA ALA A 39 -5.27 -20.88 -6.41
C ALA A 39 -3.79 -20.53 -6.67
N ALA A 40 -3.16 -21.18 -7.66
CA ALA A 40 -1.79 -20.89 -8.05
C ALA A 40 -1.64 -19.47 -8.62
N ALA A 41 -2.53 -19.07 -9.53
CA ALA A 41 -2.52 -17.73 -10.12
C ALA A 41 -2.84 -16.63 -9.08
N LEU A 42 -3.71 -16.90 -8.11
CA LEU A 42 -3.99 -15.98 -7.00
C LEU A 42 -2.76 -15.77 -6.11
N GLN A 43 -1.99 -16.83 -5.85
CA GLN A 43 -0.72 -16.71 -5.13
C GLN A 43 0.27 -15.83 -5.89
N GLU A 44 0.41 -16.04 -7.21
CA GLU A 44 1.28 -15.20 -8.05
C GLU A 44 0.83 -13.74 -8.10
N LEU A 45 -0.48 -13.50 -8.19
CA LEU A 45 -1.05 -12.16 -8.11
C LEU A 45 -0.73 -11.48 -6.79
N ASN A 46 -0.92 -12.17 -5.66
CA ASN A 46 -0.54 -11.65 -4.34
C ASN A 46 0.97 -11.33 -4.27
N LEU A 47 1.83 -12.24 -4.73
CA LEU A 47 3.29 -12.00 -4.77
C LEU A 47 3.64 -10.79 -5.64
N MET A 48 2.92 -10.60 -6.75
CA MET A 48 3.09 -9.43 -7.62
C MET A 48 2.73 -8.14 -6.90
N LEU A 49 1.55 -8.06 -6.32
CA LEU A 49 1.08 -6.89 -5.57
C LEU A 49 2.05 -6.54 -4.44
N LYS A 50 2.53 -7.54 -3.68
CA LYS A 50 3.52 -7.30 -2.60
C LYS A 50 4.90 -6.90 -3.15
N THR A 51 5.28 -7.33 -4.35
CA THR A 51 6.52 -6.87 -5.01
C THR A 51 6.39 -5.41 -5.44
N TRP A 52 5.24 -5.03 -6.00
CA TRP A 52 5.01 -3.68 -6.53
C TRP A 52 4.97 -2.63 -5.42
N GLN A 53 4.59 -2.99 -4.20
CA GLN A 53 4.76 -2.13 -3.03
C GLN A 53 6.20 -1.61 -2.83
N ARG A 54 7.21 -2.31 -3.37
CA ARG A 54 8.62 -1.87 -3.29
C ARG A 54 8.97 -0.86 -4.36
N ARG A 55 8.27 -0.85 -5.50
CA ARG A 55 8.63 -0.07 -6.69
C ARG A 55 8.44 1.43 -6.50
N GLY A 56 7.54 1.85 -5.61
CA GLY A 56 7.46 3.25 -5.24
C GLY A 56 6.33 3.54 -4.27
N PRO A 57 6.42 4.67 -3.56
CA PRO A 57 5.28 5.20 -2.84
C PRO A 57 4.22 5.69 -3.86
N PHE A 58 3.29 4.81 -4.22
CA PHE A 58 2.15 5.21 -5.05
C PHE A 58 1.35 6.33 -4.35
N LEU A 59 0.97 7.36 -5.11
CA LEU A 59 0.22 8.53 -4.63
C LEU A 59 -1.15 8.12 -4.12
N TRP A 60 -1.84 7.22 -4.83
CA TRP A 60 -3.14 6.70 -4.40
C TRP A 60 -3.07 5.86 -3.11
N LYS A 61 -1.88 5.40 -2.71
CA LYS A 61 -1.63 4.77 -1.39
C LYS A 61 -1.21 5.74 -0.31
N ARG A 62 -0.96 7.01 -0.63
CA ARG A 62 -0.65 8.05 0.35
C ARG A 62 -1.95 8.60 0.93
N VAL A 63 -2.26 8.17 2.14
CA VAL A 63 -3.51 8.52 2.83
C VAL A 63 -3.23 9.19 4.17
N GLU A 64 -4.23 9.91 4.66
CA GLU A 64 -4.23 10.45 6.01
C GLU A 64 -5.20 9.66 6.89
N GLY A 65 -4.74 9.30 8.08
CA GLY A 65 -5.57 8.65 9.09
C GLY A 65 -5.35 9.26 10.46
N SER A 66 -6.13 8.82 11.44
CA SER A 66 -5.98 9.27 12.82
C SER A 66 -5.92 8.14 13.82
N VAL A 67 -5.07 8.32 14.84
CA VAL A 67 -4.97 7.45 16.01
C VAL A 67 -5.36 8.26 17.22
N SER A 68 -6.37 7.81 17.97
CA SER A 68 -6.75 8.45 19.23
C SER A 68 -5.68 8.21 20.29
N LEU A 69 -5.33 9.27 21.03
CA LEU A 69 -4.37 9.11 22.12
C LEU A 69 -5.02 8.36 23.28
N VAL A 70 -4.18 7.71 24.07
CA VAL A 70 -4.53 7.04 25.31
C VAL A 70 -3.61 7.59 26.40
N ALA A 71 -4.17 7.90 27.56
CA ALA A 71 -3.43 8.46 28.68
C ALA A 71 -2.23 7.57 29.07
N ALA A 72 -1.09 8.22 29.34
CA ALA A 72 0.17 7.59 29.74
C ALA A 72 0.67 6.46 28.82
N THR A 73 0.25 6.45 27.54
CA THR A 73 0.60 5.40 26.58
C THR A 73 1.71 5.87 25.64
N ALA A 74 2.79 5.08 25.54
CA ALA A 74 3.95 5.39 24.70
C ALA A 74 3.96 4.66 23.35
N SER A 75 3.13 3.62 23.19
CA SER A 75 3.13 2.74 22.02
C SER A 75 1.72 2.46 21.52
N TYR A 76 1.53 2.52 20.21
CA TYR A 76 0.26 2.27 19.54
C TYR A 76 0.46 1.23 18.44
N ASP A 77 -0.29 0.14 18.51
CA ASP A 77 -0.36 -0.82 17.41
C ASP A 77 -1.26 -0.26 16.30
N LEU A 78 -0.71 -0.18 15.10
CA LEU A 78 -1.38 0.36 13.94
C LEU A 78 -1.94 -0.73 13.02
N ALA A 79 -1.79 -2.02 13.35
CA ALA A 79 -2.21 -3.14 12.50
C ALA A 79 -3.69 -3.06 12.08
N ALA A 80 -4.58 -2.88 13.06
CA ALA A 80 -6.03 -2.86 12.83
C ALA A 80 -6.60 -1.47 12.48
N THR A 81 -5.83 -0.39 12.66
CA THR A 81 -6.31 0.98 12.46
C THR A 81 -5.89 1.54 11.12
N LEU A 82 -4.59 1.64 10.88
CA LEU A 82 -4.03 2.31 9.70
C LEU A 82 -3.30 1.34 8.76
N ASN A 83 -2.75 0.24 9.29
CA ASN A 83 -1.87 -0.71 8.62
C ASN A 83 -0.81 -0.05 7.68
N PRO A 84 0.03 0.85 8.22
CA PRO A 84 0.99 1.57 7.39
C PRO A 84 2.14 0.67 6.95
N LEU A 85 2.49 0.75 5.67
CA LEU A 85 3.77 0.25 5.17
C LEU A 85 4.91 1.14 5.66
N ARG A 86 4.72 2.46 5.59
CA ARG A 86 5.66 3.49 6.02
C ARG A 86 4.92 4.75 6.45
N ILE A 87 5.43 5.44 7.47
CA ILE A 87 4.92 6.75 7.89
C ILE A 87 5.76 7.86 7.26
N MET A 88 5.11 8.83 6.64
CA MET A 88 5.77 10.02 6.07
C MET A 88 5.90 11.14 7.10
N SER A 89 4.79 11.45 7.79
CA SER A 89 4.75 12.48 8.82
C SER A 89 3.62 12.22 9.80
N ILE A 90 3.79 12.75 11.01
CA ILE A 90 2.76 12.75 12.05
C ILE A 90 2.61 14.17 12.59
N ARG A 91 1.36 14.56 12.83
CA ARG A 91 0.99 15.78 13.55
C ARG A 91 0.21 15.39 14.80
N TYR A 92 0.57 15.98 15.93
CA TYR A 92 -0.27 15.94 17.12
C TYR A 92 -1.40 16.96 16.95
N ARG A 93 -2.64 16.53 17.12
CA ARG A 93 -3.83 17.38 17.10
C ARG A 93 -4.37 17.54 18.51
N ASP A 94 -4.43 18.78 18.97
CA ASP A 94 -5.02 19.11 20.27
C ASP A 94 -6.56 19.13 20.24
N THR A 95 -7.17 19.41 21.39
CA THR A 95 -8.63 19.49 21.55
C THR A 95 -9.27 20.65 20.78
N SER A 96 -8.47 21.65 20.40
CA SER A 96 -8.88 22.83 19.62
C SER A 96 -8.61 22.66 18.13
N SER A 97 -8.25 21.44 17.68
CA SER A 97 -7.90 21.12 16.30
C SER A 97 -6.64 21.81 15.75
N ASN A 98 -5.74 22.27 16.62
CA ASN A 98 -4.43 22.77 16.21
C ASN A 98 -3.49 21.59 15.95
N ASP A 99 -2.79 21.63 14.81
CA ASP A 99 -1.83 20.61 14.41
C ASP A 99 -0.39 21.05 14.73
N LEU A 100 0.31 20.24 15.52
CA LEU A 100 1.73 20.38 15.82
C LEU A 100 2.53 19.28 15.11
N PRO A 101 3.41 19.60 14.15
CA PRO A 101 4.25 18.58 13.51
C PRO A 101 5.20 17.92 14.51
N MET A 102 5.30 16.60 14.46
CA MET A 102 6.20 15.83 15.32
C MET A 102 7.51 15.51 14.59
N ARG A 103 8.61 15.42 15.33
CA ARG A 103 9.93 15.02 14.80
C ARG A 103 10.04 13.49 14.75
N LEU A 104 10.48 12.96 13.61
CA LEU A 104 10.88 11.56 13.49
C LEU A 104 12.20 11.32 14.24
N PHE A 105 12.20 10.31 15.09
CA PHE A 105 13.37 9.70 15.71
C PHE A 105 13.79 8.46 14.93
N THR A 106 15.10 8.25 14.88
CA THR A 106 15.68 6.95 14.54
C THR A 106 15.39 5.94 15.65
N ARG A 107 15.57 4.65 15.35
CA ARG A 107 15.48 3.59 16.35
C ARG A 107 16.41 3.89 17.54
N GLN A 108 17.68 4.17 17.27
CA GLN A 108 18.68 4.41 18.31
C GLN A 108 18.30 5.60 19.20
N GLU A 109 17.91 6.74 18.60
CA GLU A 109 17.46 7.92 19.37
C GLU A 109 16.32 7.61 20.33
N TYR A 110 15.34 6.79 19.91
CA TYR A 110 14.24 6.40 20.79
C TYR A 110 14.65 5.41 21.88
N PHE A 111 15.52 4.45 21.55
CA PHE A 111 15.95 3.44 22.52
C PHE A 111 16.94 3.96 23.56
N ASP A 112 17.71 5.00 23.24
CA ASP A 112 18.65 5.65 24.16
C ASP A 112 18.00 6.67 25.11
N LEU A 113 16.70 6.95 24.96
CA LEU A 113 15.97 7.80 25.88
C LEU A 113 16.03 7.23 27.32
N PRO A 114 16.55 7.98 28.31
CA PRO A 114 16.65 7.50 29.69
C PRO A 114 15.29 7.19 30.33
N SER A 115 14.26 7.98 29.99
CA SER A 115 12.90 7.78 30.46
C SER A 115 11.90 7.92 29.32
N LYS A 116 11.24 6.81 29.00
CA LYS A 116 10.17 6.74 27.99
C LYS A 116 8.79 7.09 28.55
N THR A 117 8.69 7.23 29.87
CA THR A 117 7.44 7.55 30.60
C THR A 117 7.34 9.02 30.99
N SER A 118 8.32 9.85 30.60
CA SER A 118 8.27 11.30 30.82
C SER A 118 6.99 11.88 30.25
N THR A 119 6.28 12.67 31.06
CA THR A 119 4.99 13.23 30.68
C THR A 119 5.14 14.57 29.96
N GLY A 120 4.30 14.83 28.96
CA GLY A 120 4.31 16.06 28.18
C GLY A 120 3.41 15.97 26.94
N THR A 121 3.43 17.00 26.11
CA THR A 121 2.80 16.94 24.79
C THR A 121 3.71 16.13 23.87
N PRO A 122 3.24 15.04 23.22
CA PRO A 122 4.05 14.26 22.32
C PRO A 122 4.55 15.14 21.16
N THR A 123 5.85 15.19 20.99
CA THR A 123 6.50 16.04 19.96
C THR A 123 7.50 15.25 19.12
N GLN A 124 7.80 14.01 19.50
CA GLN A 124 8.70 13.10 18.81
C GLN A 124 8.06 11.72 18.67
N TYR A 125 8.43 11.00 17.61
CA TYR A 125 7.95 9.65 17.38
C TYR A 125 8.99 8.77 16.67
N TYR A 126 8.92 7.47 16.91
CA TYR A 126 9.64 6.43 16.18
C TYR A 126 8.63 5.40 15.67
N PHE A 127 8.80 4.92 14.44
CA PHE A 127 7.93 3.92 13.83
C PHE A 127 8.68 2.62 13.57
N ASP A 128 8.18 1.51 14.09
CA ASP A 128 8.70 0.17 13.82
C ASP A 128 7.81 -0.56 12.80
N PRO A 129 8.25 -0.72 11.54
CA PRO A 129 7.44 -1.29 10.45
C PRO A 129 7.41 -2.82 10.47
N GLN A 130 7.03 -3.45 11.59
CA GLN A 130 6.85 -4.90 11.66
C GLN A 130 5.66 -5.33 10.78
N ARG A 131 5.78 -6.46 10.08
CA ARG A 131 4.78 -6.94 9.10
C ARG A 131 3.38 -7.11 9.69
N GLY A 132 3.28 -7.68 10.91
CA GLY A 132 2.00 -7.96 11.58
C GLY A 132 1.71 -7.10 12.80
N ALA A 133 2.62 -6.19 13.17
CA ALA A 133 2.48 -5.33 14.34
C ALA A 133 3.18 -3.98 14.12
N PRO A 134 2.80 -3.21 13.07
CA PRO A 134 3.38 -1.90 12.82
C PRO A 134 3.13 -0.99 14.03
N THR A 135 4.16 -0.70 14.80
CA THR A 135 4.01 -0.04 16.10
C THR A 135 4.57 1.37 16.04
N LEU A 136 3.75 2.34 16.44
CA LEU A 136 4.14 3.73 16.62
C LEU A 136 4.54 3.95 18.07
N TYR A 137 5.76 4.42 18.28
CA TYR A 137 6.26 4.88 19.56
C TYR A 137 6.28 6.40 19.61
N VAL A 138 5.85 7.00 20.71
CA VAL A 138 5.78 8.46 20.89
C VAL A 138 6.48 8.90 22.15
N TRP A 139 7.01 10.12 22.12
CA TRP A 139 7.62 10.75 23.29
C TRP A 139 7.49 12.28 23.21
N PRO A 140 7.34 12.99 24.34
CA PRO A 140 6.88 12.52 25.66
C PRO A 140 5.48 11.87 25.61
N VAL A 141 5.06 11.21 26.70
CA VAL A 141 3.70 10.63 26.79
C VAL A 141 2.70 11.63 27.37
N LYS A 142 1.47 11.64 26.85
CA LYS A 142 0.44 12.55 27.35
C LYS A 142 -0.20 11.95 28.62
N ALA A 143 -0.08 12.66 29.76
CA ALA A 143 -0.58 12.16 31.05
C ALA A 143 -2.11 12.05 31.10
N THR A 144 -2.81 13.03 30.54
CA THR A 144 -4.28 13.08 30.48
C THR A 144 -4.69 13.35 29.04
N VAL A 145 -5.65 12.57 28.54
CA VAL A 145 -6.17 12.67 27.17
C VAL A 145 -7.69 12.83 27.24
N THR A 146 -8.22 13.63 26.33
CA THR A 146 -9.65 13.82 26.07
C THR A 146 -9.95 13.45 24.63
N THR A 147 -9.83 14.38 23.68
CA THR A 147 -10.11 14.19 22.26
C THR A 147 -8.87 14.34 21.36
N GLU A 148 -7.68 14.40 21.94
CA GLU A 148 -6.44 14.55 21.17
C GLU A 148 -6.15 13.33 20.29
N THR A 149 -5.60 13.59 19.10
CA THR A 149 -5.32 12.54 18.11
C THR A 149 -3.95 12.74 17.46
N PHE A 150 -3.34 11.67 16.98
CA PHE A 150 -2.25 11.74 16.01
C PHE A 150 -2.85 11.71 14.60
N LYS A 151 -2.56 12.72 13.80
CA LYS A 151 -2.84 12.76 12.37
C LYS A 151 -1.64 12.23 11.63
N VAL A 152 -1.80 11.09 10.99
CA VAL A 152 -0.71 10.33 10.37
C VAL A 152 -0.88 10.38 8.87
N THR A 153 0.13 10.89 8.17
CA THR A 153 0.25 10.74 6.71
C THR A 153 1.18 9.55 6.44
N TYR A 154 0.66 8.53 5.75
CA TYR A 154 1.36 7.26 5.58
C TYR A 154 1.07 6.64 4.21
N HIS A 155 1.94 5.70 3.82
CA HIS A 155 1.64 4.79 2.72
C HIS A 155 0.92 3.57 3.28
N LYS A 156 -0.35 3.38 2.87
CA LYS A 156 -1.12 2.19 3.25
C LYS A 156 -0.50 0.97 2.58
N ARG A 157 -0.38 -0.13 3.32
CA ARG A 157 -0.04 -1.44 2.75
C ARG A 157 -1.16 -1.85 1.77
N THR A 158 -0.82 -2.44 0.63
CA THR A 158 -1.84 -3.07 -0.23
C THR A 158 -2.39 -4.29 0.49
N ASP A 159 -3.71 -4.38 0.49
CA ASP A 159 -4.45 -5.49 1.07
C ASP A 159 -4.09 -6.80 0.33
N ASP A 160 -4.22 -7.93 1.01
CA ASP A 160 -4.12 -9.27 0.43
C ASP A 160 -5.44 -9.69 -0.21
N LEU A 161 -5.34 -10.67 -1.10
CA LEU A 161 -6.48 -11.32 -1.71
C LEU A 161 -6.61 -12.71 -1.06
N ASP A 162 -7.62 -12.87 -0.22
CA ASP A 162 -7.94 -14.14 0.47
C ASP A 162 -8.92 -14.98 -0.34
N ASP A 163 -9.72 -14.34 -1.19
CA ASP A 163 -10.74 -14.97 -2.02
C ASP A 163 -10.73 -14.41 -3.45
N LEU A 164 -11.12 -15.25 -4.41
CA LEU A 164 -11.23 -14.89 -5.83
C LEU A 164 -12.28 -13.80 -6.11
N ALA A 165 -13.24 -13.60 -5.22
CA ALA A 165 -14.25 -12.56 -5.28
C ALA A 165 -13.78 -11.23 -4.65
N ASN A 166 -12.60 -11.16 -4.04
CA ASN A 166 -12.07 -9.89 -3.53
C ASN A 166 -11.79 -8.93 -4.69
N ASP A 167 -12.20 -7.67 -4.52
CA ASP A 167 -11.75 -6.58 -5.37
C ASP A 167 -10.25 -6.35 -5.17
N ILE A 168 -9.58 -5.93 -6.25
CA ILE A 168 -8.17 -5.58 -6.16
C ILE A 168 -8.04 -4.16 -5.62
N ASP A 169 -7.25 -4.02 -4.56
CA ASP A 169 -6.94 -2.76 -3.89
C ASP A 169 -5.92 -1.93 -4.71
N ILE A 170 -6.30 -1.58 -5.94
CA ILE A 170 -5.55 -0.85 -6.99
C ILE A 170 -6.56 0.04 -7.76
N PRO A 171 -6.20 1.27 -8.18
CA PRO A 171 -7.08 2.16 -8.94
C PRO A 171 -7.45 1.59 -10.32
N GLN A 172 -8.60 2.02 -10.85
CA GLN A 172 -9.17 1.50 -12.10
C GLN A 172 -8.26 1.71 -13.33
N GLU A 173 -7.46 2.78 -13.32
CA GLU A 173 -6.54 3.15 -14.38
C GLU A 173 -5.41 2.13 -14.55
N GLU A 174 -5.06 1.42 -13.47
CA GLU A 174 -3.94 0.49 -13.41
C GLU A 174 -4.36 -0.98 -13.58
N LEU A 175 -5.65 -1.25 -13.80
CA LEU A 175 -6.17 -2.61 -13.93
C LEU A 175 -5.59 -3.33 -15.15
N GLU A 176 -5.35 -2.62 -16.27
CA GLU A 176 -4.68 -3.19 -17.44
C GLU A 176 -3.22 -3.55 -17.13
N THR A 177 -2.51 -2.66 -16.43
CA THR A 177 -1.13 -2.86 -15.98
C THR A 177 -1.01 -4.13 -15.12
N ILE A 178 -1.94 -4.33 -14.18
CA ILE A 178 -1.98 -5.54 -13.34
C ILE A 178 -2.26 -6.78 -14.19
N GLY A 179 -3.22 -6.71 -15.13
CA GLY A 179 -3.56 -7.84 -15.99
C GLY A 179 -2.37 -8.32 -16.85
N TYR A 180 -1.69 -7.40 -17.53
CA TYR A 180 -0.49 -7.72 -18.31
C TYR A 180 0.71 -8.10 -17.43
N GLY A 181 0.86 -7.46 -16.26
CA GLY A 181 1.91 -7.80 -15.29
C GLY A 181 1.76 -9.22 -14.76
N LEU A 182 0.53 -9.66 -14.47
CA LEU A 182 0.25 -11.04 -14.07
C LEU A 182 0.50 -12.01 -15.22
N ALA A 183 0.03 -11.69 -16.43
CA ALA A 183 0.29 -12.50 -17.61
C ALA A 183 1.79 -12.72 -17.84
N ALA A 184 2.60 -11.65 -17.70
CA ALA A 184 4.05 -11.73 -17.80
C ALA A 184 4.70 -12.67 -16.78
N ARG A 185 4.21 -12.71 -15.53
CA ARG A 185 4.72 -13.64 -14.51
C ARG A 185 4.34 -15.09 -14.77
N LEU A 186 3.13 -15.30 -15.26
CA LEU A 186 2.61 -16.63 -15.56
C LEU A 186 3.26 -17.26 -16.80
N LEU A 187 3.98 -16.50 -17.63
CA LEU A 187 4.75 -17.04 -18.76
C LEU A 187 5.67 -18.19 -18.33
N ASP A 188 6.42 -18.01 -17.24
CA ASP A 188 7.35 -19.02 -16.73
C ASP A 188 6.61 -20.25 -16.17
N SER A 189 5.48 -20.04 -15.50
CA SER A 189 4.66 -21.12 -14.94
C SER A 189 4.04 -22.01 -16.01
N TYR A 190 3.64 -21.43 -17.14
CA TYR A 190 3.03 -22.14 -18.26
C TYR A 190 4.04 -22.52 -19.37
N GLY A 191 5.31 -22.14 -19.22
CA GLY A 191 6.37 -22.44 -20.20
C GLY A 191 6.12 -21.81 -21.57
N ILE A 192 5.53 -20.61 -21.60
CA ILE A 192 5.19 -19.91 -22.85
C ILE A 192 6.39 -19.06 -23.28
N GLU A 193 6.93 -19.36 -24.46
CA GLU A 193 8.11 -18.70 -25.02
C GLU A 193 7.84 -18.11 -26.42
N GLY A 194 8.80 -17.33 -26.93
CA GLY A 194 8.79 -16.81 -28.29
C GLY A 194 8.06 -15.47 -28.45
N GLU A 195 7.48 -15.24 -29.63
CA GLU A 195 6.93 -13.93 -30.01
C GLU A 195 5.75 -13.48 -29.12
N VAL A 196 4.91 -14.42 -28.69
CA VAL A 196 3.79 -14.14 -27.78
C VAL A 196 4.30 -13.65 -26.43
N ALA A 197 5.27 -14.36 -25.85
CA ALA A 197 5.91 -13.99 -24.59
C ALA A 197 6.56 -12.59 -24.70
N ASN A 198 7.34 -12.35 -25.75
CA ASN A 198 7.99 -11.06 -25.98
C ASN A 198 7.00 -9.90 -26.06
N ARG A 199 5.88 -10.08 -26.78
CA ARG A 199 4.83 -9.05 -26.87
C ARG A 199 4.16 -8.76 -25.52
N ILE A 200 3.92 -9.78 -24.70
CA ILE A 200 3.34 -9.60 -23.36
C ILE A 200 4.33 -8.86 -22.45
N LEU A 201 5.60 -9.25 -22.47
CA LEU A 201 6.65 -8.59 -21.70
C LEU A 201 6.79 -7.11 -22.10
N MET A 202 6.87 -6.81 -23.41
CA MET A 202 6.95 -5.43 -23.90
C MET A 202 5.73 -4.59 -23.48
N ARG A 203 4.52 -5.16 -23.57
CA ARG A 203 3.29 -4.43 -23.17
C ARG A 203 3.24 -4.22 -21.66
N ALA A 204 3.63 -5.21 -20.87
CA ALA A 204 3.67 -5.13 -19.41
C ALA A 204 4.70 -4.10 -18.93
N GLU A 205 5.87 -4.03 -19.58
CA GLU A 205 6.90 -3.02 -19.31
C GLU A 205 6.40 -1.62 -19.65
N GLN A 206 5.86 -1.42 -20.86
CA GLN A 206 5.32 -0.13 -21.29
C GLN A 206 4.26 0.41 -20.33
N LEU A 207 3.25 -0.42 -20.00
CA LEU A 207 2.20 -0.04 -19.06
C LEU A 207 2.76 0.26 -17.67
N GLY A 208 3.76 -0.52 -17.23
CA GLY A 208 4.43 -0.31 -15.95
C GLY A 208 5.17 1.02 -15.87
N ASP A 209 5.80 1.46 -16.96
CA ASP A 209 6.50 2.73 -17.04
C ASP A 209 5.53 3.91 -17.07
N GLU A 210 4.46 3.81 -17.88
CA GLU A 210 3.38 4.81 -17.95
C GLU A 210 2.72 5.01 -16.58
N ALA A 211 2.44 3.91 -15.87
CA ALA A 211 1.91 3.92 -14.51
C ALA A 211 2.85 4.64 -13.53
N GLN A 212 4.15 4.35 -13.58
CA GLN A 212 5.12 4.98 -12.70
C GLN A 212 5.27 6.47 -12.95
N ASP A 213 5.20 6.89 -14.21
CA ASP A 213 5.28 8.31 -14.58
C ASP A 213 4.02 9.07 -14.12
N PHE A 214 2.84 8.46 -14.22
CA PHE A 214 1.59 9.04 -13.70
C PHE A 214 1.63 9.23 -12.17
N GLU A 215 2.29 8.31 -11.47
CA GLU A 215 2.41 8.31 -10.01
C GLU A 215 3.49 9.27 -9.48
N ARG A 216 4.14 10.07 -10.33
CA ARG A 216 5.08 11.10 -9.88
C ARG A 216 4.32 12.39 -9.52
N GLU A 217 4.59 12.95 -8.33
CA GLU A 217 4.07 14.28 -8.00
C GLU A 217 4.57 15.30 -9.03
N PRO A 218 3.71 16.23 -9.50
CA PRO A 218 4.09 17.24 -10.48
C PRO A 218 5.10 18.27 -9.94
N VAL A 219 5.42 18.22 -8.64
CA VAL A 219 6.36 19.12 -7.97
C VAL A 219 7.52 18.32 -7.39
N THR A 220 8.72 18.57 -7.87
CA THR A 220 9.95 18.03 -7.28
C THR A 220 10.29 18.78 -5.99
N ARG A 221 9.95 18.19 -4.85
CA ARG A 221 10.49 18.63 -3.55
C ARG A 221 11.80 17.90 -3.29
N PHE A 222 12.92 18.61 -3.34
CA PHE A 222 14.22 18.06 -2.94
C PHE A 222 14.18 17.66 -1.46
N VAL A 223 14.12 16.36 -1.21
CA VAL A 223 14.37 15.77 0.11
C VAL A 223 15.77 15.15 0.03
N PRO A 224 16.76 15.64 0.80
CA PRO A 224 18.09 15.06 0.81
C PRO A 224 18.01 13.56 1.11
N GLY A 225 18.69 12.75 0.28
CA GLY A 225 18.72 11.31 0.41
C GLY A 225 19.16 10.90 1.82
N ARG A 226 18.46 9.93 2.40
CA ARG A 226 18.91 9.28 3.64
C ARG A 226 20.21 8.54 3.32
N SER A 227 21.33 9.03 3.86
CA SER A 227 22.61 8.30 3.92
C SER A 227 22.49 7.04 4.76
#